data_AF-A0A256Z8Y6-F1
#
_entry.id   AF-A0A256Z8Y6-F1
#
_cell.length_a   1.000
_cell.length_b   1.000
_cell.length_c   1.000
_cell.angle_alpha   90.00
_cell.angle_beta   90.00
_cell.angle_gamma   90.00
#
_symmetry.space_group_name_H-M   'P 1'
#
loop_
_entity.id
_entity.type
_entity.pdbx_description
1 polymer ?
#
loop_
_entity_poly.entity_id
_entity_poly.type
_entity_poly.pdbx_seq_one_letter_code
_entity_poly.pdbx_strand_id
1 'polypeptide(L)' 'MESHKNELKQLIINVIRKLGKATYEELLKELINKGVDIDDIELRKVIASLVREGVIVKLPNPKKMKFEYSLSSRSNPEY' A
#
# COMPACT_ATOMS: atom_id res chain seq x y z
N MET A 1 -20.58 1.15 -0.29
CA MET A 1 -19.49 0.39 0.37
C MET A 1 -18.36 0.02 -0.59
N GLU A 2 -18.65 -0.40 -1.83
CA GLU A 2 -17.60 -0.69 -2.84
C GLU A 2 -16.71 0.53 -3.19
N SER A 3 -17.31 1.72 -3.32
CA SER A 3 -16.61 2.93 -3.76
C SER A 3 -15.49 3.37 -2.81
N HIS A 4 -15.75 3.36 -1.50
CA HIS A 4 -14.78 3.76 -0.48
C HIS A 4 -13.54 2.85 -0.47
N LYS A 5 -13.76 1.54 -0.60
CA LYS A 5 -12.67 0.55 -0.65
C LYS A 5 -11.81 0.73 -1.90
N ASN A 6 -12.42 1.06 -3.04
CA ASN A 6 -11.68 1.34 -4.27
C ASN A 6 -10.87 2.64 -4.20
N GLU A 7 -11.43 3.70 -3.60
CA GLU A 7 -10.70 4.95 -3.35
C GLU A 7 -9.46 4.71 -2.48
N LEU A 8 -9.63 3.95 -1.39
CA LEU A 8 -8.55 3.62 -0.49
C LEU A 8 -7.45 2.78 -1.17
N LYS A 9 -7.84 1.80 -2.00
CA LYS A 9 -6.88 1.06 -2.85
C LYS A 9 -6.07 2.00 -3.73
N GLN A 10 -6.71 2.94 -4.41
CA GLN A 10 -6.03 3.89 -5.29
C GLN A 10 -5.10 4.83 -4.51
N LEU A 11 -5.52 5.28 -3.33
CA LEU A 11 -4.67 6.10 -2.45
C LEU A 11 -3.41 5.34 -2.04
N ILE A 12 -3.53 4.08 -1.59
CA ILE A 12 -2.39 3.23 -1.22
C ILE A 12 -1.45 3.03 -2.41
N ILE A 13 -1.99 2.71 -3.59
CA ILE A 13 -1.21 2.56 -4.83
C ILE A 13 -0.45 3.84 -5.16
N ASN A 14 -1.08 5.00 -5.05
CA ASN A 14 -0.46 6.29 -5.32
C ASN A 14 0.65 6.63 -4.32
N VAL A 15 0.46 6.30 -3.04
CA VAL A 15 1.51 6.46 -2.01
C VAL A 15 2.70 5.56 -2.32
N ILE A 16 2.47 4.27 -2.61
CA ILE A 16 3.55 3.34 -2.97
C ILE A 16 4.26 3.80 -4.25
N ARG A 17 3.52 4.25 -5.26
CA ARG A 17 4.09 4.79 -6.51
C ARG A 17 5.00 5.98 -6.25
N LYS A 18 4.58 6.92 -5.40
CA LYS A 18 5.35 8.11 -5.04
C LYS A 18 6.62 7.78 -4.25
N LEU A 19 6.55 6.80 -3.34
CA LEU A 19 7.67 6.40 -2.48
C LEU A 19 8.58 5.35 -3.12
N GLY A 20 8.12 4.69 -4.18
CA GLY A 20 8.73 3.49 -4.77
C GLY A 20 8.52 2.23 -3.91
N LYS A 21 8.82 2.33 -2.61
CA LYS A 21 8.59 1.30 -1.59
C LYS A 21 8.12 1.95 -0.30
N ALA A 22 7.24 1.28 0.43
CA ALA A 22 6.75 1.78 1.70
C ALA A 22 6.51 0.66 2.70
N THR A 23 6.91 0.86 3.95
CA THR A 23 6.50 0.03 5.08
C THR A 23 5.03 0.31 5.46
N TYR A 24 4.46 -0.55 6.31
CA TYR A 24 3.11 -0.32 6.84
C TYR A 24 2.97 1.02 7.55
N GLU A 25 3.96 1.38 8.37
CA GLU A 25 3.98 2.64 9.13
C GLU A 25 4.09 3.85 8.21
N GLU A 26 4.92 3.78 7.16
CA GLU A 26 5.04 4.84 6.16
C GLU A 26 3.73 5.02 5.38
N LEU A 27 3.05 3.92 5.03
CA LEU A 27 1.73 3.98 4.39
C LEU A 27 0.68 4.64 5.29
N LEU A 28 0.57 4.18 6.54
CA LEU A 28 -0.38 4.73 7.50
C LEU A 28 -0.12 6.22 7.73
N LYS A 29 1.15 6.61 7.93
CA LYS A 29 1.56 8.00 8.12
C LYS A 29 1.17 8.87 6.92
N GLU A 30 1.45 8.42 5.70
CA GLU A 30 1.08 9.18 4.50
C GLU A 30 -0.43 9.29 4.29
N LEU A 31 -1.20 8.26 4.64
CA LEU A 31 -2.67 8.30 4.58
C LEU A 31 -3.24 9.30 5.60
N ILE A 32 -2.76 9.26 6.85
CA ILE A 32 -3.16 10.21 7.89
C ILE A 32 -2.79 11.65 7.49
N ASN A 33 -1.57 11.87 6.96
CA ASN A 33 -1.14 13.18 6.46
C ASN A 33 -2.02 13.71 5.32
N LYS A 34 -2.70 12.82 4.58
CA LYS A 34 -3.66 13.18 3.53
C LYS A 34 -5.08 13.41 4.07
N GLY A 35 -5.27 13.36 5.38
CA GLY A 35 -6.58 13.51 6.03
C GLY A 35 -7.48 12.29 5.90
N VAL A 36 -6.91 11.12 5.60
CA VAL A 36 -7.67 9.86 5.53
C VAL A 36 -7.82 9.32 6.96
N ASP A 37 -9.05 9.30 7.45
CA ASP A 37 -9.39 8.56 8.66
C ASP A 37 -9.53 7.08 8.29
N ILE A 38 -8.68 6.24 8.85
CA ILE A 38 -8.61 4.81 8.52
C ILE A 38 -8.26 3.99 9.74
N ASP A 39 -9.06 2.95 9.96
CA ASP A 39 -8.77 1.95 10.97
C ASP A 39 -7.66 1.00 10.51
N ASP A 40 -6.87 0.55 11.48
CA ASP A 40 -5.75 -0.35 11.27
C ASP A 40 -6.21 -1.71 10.69
N ILE A 41 -7.37 -2.23 11.11
CA ILE A 41 -7.90 -3.49 10.54
C ILE A 41 -8.30 -3.28 9.08
N GLU A 42 -8.90 -2.14 8.76
CA GLU A 42 -9.28 -1.79 7.40
C GLU A 42 -8.05 -1.68 6.48
N LEU A 43 -7.02 -0.95 6.91
CA LEU A 43 -5.78 -0.81 6.14
C LEU A 43 -5.14 -2.18 5.86
N ARG A 44 -5.04 -3.06 6.88
CA ARG A 44 -4.53 -4.42 6.70
C ARG A 44 -5.35 -5.21 5.68
N LYS A 45 -6.69 -5.13 5.73
CA LYS A 45 -7.58 -5.82 4.78
C LYS A 45 -7.37 -5.33 3.35
N VAL A 46 -7.23 -4.02 3.14
CA VAL A 46 -7.03 -3.46 1.80
C VAL A 46 -5.66 -3.83 1.25
N ILE A 47 -4.60 -3.72 2.05
CA ILE A 47 -3.26 -4.17 1.66
C ILE A 47 -3.26 -5.66 1.29
N ALA A 48 -3.89 -6.52 2.11
CA ALA A 48 -3.99 -7.94 1.82
C ALA A 48 -4.77 -8.21 0.51
N SER A 49 -5.80 -7.43 0.21
CA SER A 49 -6.53 -7.50 -1.07
C SER A 49 -5.59 -7.17 -2.24
N LEU A 50 -4.85 -6.07 -2.17
CA LEU A 50 -3.91 -5.65 -3.21
C LEU A 50 -2.78 -6.67 -3.44
N VAL A 51 -2.30 -7.31 -2.37
CA VAL A 51 -1.31 -8.41 -2.48
C VAL A 51 -1.91 -9.63 -3.18
N ARG A 52 -3.11 -10.06 -2.80
CA ARG A 52 -3.81 -11.19 -3.44
C ARG A 52 -4.16 -10.93 -4.90
N GLU A 53 -4.53 -9.68 -5.22
CA GLU A 53 -4.80 -9.22 -6.58
C GLU A 53 -3.51 -9.08 -7.41
N GLY A 54 -2.33 -9.19 -6.79
CA GLY A 54 -1.05 -9.07 -7.46
C GLY A 54 -0.71 -7.64 -7.89
N VAL A 55 -1.37 -6.63 -7.31
CA VAL A 55 -1.11 -5.20 -7.61
C VAL A 55 0.13 -4.71 -6.89
N ILE A 56 0.35 -5.20 -5.66
CA ILE A 56 1.52 -4.90 -4.86
C ILE A 56 2.18 -6.19 -4.38
N VAL A 57 3.47 -6.14 -4.08
CA VAL A 57 4.22 -7.23 -3.46
C VAL A 57 4.70 -6.81 -2.08
N LYS A 58 4.74 -7.77 -1.15
CA LYS A 58 5.28 -7.59 0.20
C LYS A 58 6.64 -8.28 0.27
N LEU A 59 7.71 -7.52 0.45
CA LEU A 59 9.08 -8.03 0.47
C LEU A 59 9.73 -7.74 1.83
N PRO A 60 10.50 -8.69 2.41
CA PRO A 60 11.30 -8.38 3.57
C PRO A 60 12.40 -7.38 3.19
N ASN A 61 12.61 -6.36 4.02
CA ASN A 61 13.77 -5.48 3.99
C ASN A 61 14.63 -5.76 5.23
N PRO A 62 15.69 -6.60 5.10
CA PRO A 62 16.54 -6.97 6.22
C PRO A 62 17.26 -5.77 6.86
N LYS A 63 17.58 -4.73 6.08
CA LYS A 63 18.25 -3.52 6.59
C LYS A 63 17.36 -2.75 7.57
N LYS A 64 16.05 -2.74 7.32
CA LYS A 64 15.05 -2.11 8.20
C LYS A 64 14.46 -3.07 9.23
N MET A 65 14.77 -4.37 9.13
CA MET A 65 14.08 -5.45 9.87
C MET A 65 12.54 -5.37 9.77
N LYS A 66 12.04 -4.95 8.60
CA LYS A 66 10.62 -4.71 8.33
C LYS A 66 10.21 -5.28 6.98
N PHE A 67 8.91 -5.35 6.75
CA PHE A 67 8.37 -5.61 5.41
C PHE A 67 8.09 -4.28 4.70
N GLU A 68 8.39 -4.25 3.41
CA GLU A 68 8.03 -3.15 2.51
C GLU A 68 7.07 -3.65 1.43
N TYR A 69 6.21 -2.73 1.00
CA TYR A 69 5.29 -2.91 -0.11
C TYR A 69 5.80 -2.11 -1.31
N SER A 70 5.77 -2.72 -2.49
CA SER A 70 6.06 -2.07 -3.76
C SER A 70 5.02 -2.46 -4.80
N LEU A 71 4.86 -1.66 -5.86
CA LEU A 71 4.05 -2.07 -7.01
C LEU A 71 4.62 -3.35 -7.62
N SER A 72 3.75 -4.24 -8.10
CA SER A 72 4.19 -5.41 -8.85
C SER A 72 4.61 -5.01 -10.27
N SER A 73 5.47 -5.80 -10.90
CA SER A 73 5.87 -5.62 -12.31
C SER A 73 4.69 -5.70 -13.28
N ARG A 74 3.60 -6.41 -12.93
CA ARG A 74 2.36 -6.42 -13.72
C ARG A 74 1.62 -5.08 -13.70
N SER A 75 1.87 -4.25 -12.70
CA SER A 75 1.18 -2.98 -12.46
C SER A 75 2.08 -1.76 -12.71
N ASN A 76 3.33 -1.98 -13.09
CA ASN A 76 4.32 -0.92 -13.35
C ASN A 76 5.15 -1.29 -14.60
N PRO A 77 4.76 -0.87 -15.82
CA PRO A 77 5.45 -1.23 -17.06
C PRO A 77 6.80 -0.53 -17.27
N GLU A 78 7.27 0.27 -16.31
CA GLU A 78 8.56 0.98 -16.38
C GLU A 78 9.75 0.19 -15.80
N TYR A 79 9.57 -1.10 -15.47
CA TYR A 79 10.65 -2.04 -15.11
C TYR A 79 10.46 -3.40 -15.78
#